data_AF-A0A3R7DVU6-F1
#
_entry.id   AF-A0A3R7DVU6-F1
#
_cell.length_a   1.000
_cell.length_b   1.000
_cell.length_c   1.000
_cell.angle_alpha   90.00
_cell.angle_beta   90.00
_cell.angle_gamma   90.00
#
_symmetry.space_group_name_H-M   'P 1'
#
loop_
_entity.id
_entity.type
_entity.pdbx_description
1 polymer ?
#
loop_
_entity_poly.entity_id
_entity_poly.type
_entity_poly.pdbx_seq_one_letter_code
_entity_poly.pdbx_strand_id
1 'polypeptide(L)'
;MGLGKKITKADLEEKEFKWGYSSSKGYYIGYKLTMVIEYPSLMPVAFLLHQRSPGDAKLYEEILEELKRRRIARDGDTIISDK
;
A
#
# COMPACT_ATOMS: atom_id res chain seq x y z
N MET A 1 15.20 26.56 -4.57
CA MET A 1 14.14 25.53 -4.62
C MET A 1 13.10 25.89 -3.57
N GLY A 2 11.97 26.50 -3.98
CA GLY A 2 11.02 27.09 -3.04
C GLY A 2 10.38 26.01 -2.15
N LEU A 3 10.39 26.23 -0.83
CA LEU A 3 9.61 25.43 0.11
C LEU A 3 8.13 25.67 -0.19
N GLY A 4 7.54 24.81 -1.03
CA GLY A 4 6.09 24.81 -1.26
C GLY A 4 5.34 24.71 0.06
N LYS A 5 4.17 25.36 0.15
CA LYS A 5 3.31 25.36 1.35
C LYS A 5 3.13 23.91 1.85
N LYS A 6 3.50 23.64 3.10
CA LYS A 6 3.24 22.33 3.72
C LYS A 6 1.73 22.16 3.88
N ILE A 7 1.19 21.07 3.33
CA ILE A 7 -0.21 20.69 3.51
C ILE A 7 -0.43 20.33 4.98
N THR A 8 -1.40 20.97 5.60
CA THR A 8 -1.81 20.71 6.98
C THR A 8 -2.96 19.69 7.01
N LYS A 9 -3.24 19.15 8.19
CA LYS A 9 -4.41 18.28 8.40
C LYS A 9 -5.71 19.01 8.02
N ALA A 10 -5.82 20.28 8.41
CA ALA A 10 -7.01 21.11 8.16
C ALA A 10 -7.28 21.31 6.66
N ASP A 11 -6.23 21.44 5.83
CA ASP A 11 -6.39 21.53 4.37
C ASP A 11 -7.03 20.26 3.76
N LEU A 12 -7.02 19.15 4.49
CA LEU A 12 -7.47 17.84 4.02
C LEU A 12 -8.78 17.38 4.68
N GLU A 13 -9.14 17.85 5.87
CA GLU A 13 -10.28 17.33 6.65
C GLU A 13 -11.62 17.28 5.89
N GLU A 14 -11.86 18.22 4.96
CA GLU A 14 -13.07 18.28 4.13
C GLU A 14 -12.96 17.53 2.79
N LYS A 15 -11.81 16.90 2.51
CA LYS A 15 -11.58 16.18 1.25
C LYS A 15 -12.05 14.73 1.36
N GLU A 16 -12.65 14.22 0.29
CA GLU A 16 -13.11 12.83 0.22
C GLU A 16 -11.96 11.80 0.17
N PHE A 17 -10.74 12.27 -0.11
CA PHE A 17 -9.56 11.40 -0.22
C PHE A 17 -8.95 11.15 1.14
N LYS A 18 -8.55 9.91 1.42
CA LYS A 18 -7.81 9.62 2.66
C LYS A 18 -6.35 10.06 2.54
N TRP A 19 -5.78 10.51 3.67
CA TRP A 19 -4.40 11.00 3.76
C TRP A 19 -3.53 10.21 4.73
N GLY A 20 -2.22 10.31 4.51
CA GLY A 20 -1.16 9.87 5.42
C GLY A 20 -0.29 11.04 5.87
N TYR A 21 0.63 10.77 6.79
CA TYR A 21 1.62 11.74 7.28
C TYR A 21 3.02 11.18 7.12
N SER A 22 3.94 12.00 6.61
CA SER A 22 5.37 11.71 6.53
C SER A 22 6.14 12.77 7.32
N SER A 23 7.13 12.35 8.10
CA SER A 23 7.99 13.28 8.87
C SER A 23 8.78 14.23 7.97
N SER A 24 9.14 13.81 6.75
CA SER A 24 9.90 14.62 5.80
C SER A 24 9.02 15.48 4.88
N LYS A 25 7.79 15.06 4.59
CA LYS A 25 6.91 15.70 3.61
C LYS A 25 5.60 16.30 4.16
N GLY A 26 5.27 16.07 5.42
CA GLY A 26 4.00 16.50 6.02
C GLY A 26 2.83 15.61 5.60
N TYR A 27 1.61 16.16 5.61
CA TYR A 27 0.43 15.42 5.16
C TYR A 27 0.42 15.28 3.63
N TYR A 28 -0.01 14.12 3.15
CA TYR A 28 -0.17 13.87 1.73
C TYR A 28 -1.40 12.99 1.48
N ILE A 29 -2.06 13.23 0.34
CA ILE A 29 -3.01 12.29 -0.24
C ILE A 29 -2.18 11.24 -0.95
N GLY A 30 -2.36 9.98 -0.57
CA GLY A 30 -1.53 8.92 -1.10
C GLY A 30 -2.19 7.57 -0.96
N TYR A 31 -1.88 6.75 -1.95
CA TYR A 31 -2.21 5.35 -1.98
C TYR A 31 -0.92 4.56 -1.91
N LYS A 32 -0.96 3.38 -1.28
CA LYS A 32 0.07 2.36 -1.46
C LYS A 32 -0.48 1.28 -2.39
N LEU A 33 0.39 0.72 -3.23
CA LEU A 33 0.05 -0.40 -4.10
C LEU A 33 0.85 -1.61 -3.64
N THR A 34 0.16 -2.72 -3.40
CA THR A 34 0.78 -4.04 -3.29
C THR A 34 0.56 -4.78 -4.60
N MET A 35 1.63 -5.30 -5.20
CA MET A 35 1.59 -6.10 -6.42
C MET A 35 2.23 -7.45 -6.12
N VAL A 36 1.54 -8.53 -6.49
CA VAL A 36 2.05 -9.90 -6.32
C VAL A 36 2.43 -10.44 -7.69
N ILE A 37 3.66 -10.93 -7.78
CA ILE A 37 4.22 -11.54 -8.98
C ILE A 37 4.46 -13.02 -8.69
N GLU A 38 3.95 -13.88 -9.55
CA GLU A 38 4.19 -15.32 -9.47
C GLU A 38 5.58 -15.66 -10.03
N TYR A 39 6.30 -16.56 -9.36
CA TYR A 39 7.52 -17.19 -9.87
C TYR A 39 7.22 -18.63 -10.31
N PRO A 40 7.78 -19.12 -11.44
CA PRO A 40 8.76 -18.47 -12.30
C PRO A 40 8.19 -17.66 -13.47
N SER A 41 6.87 -17.62 -13.64
CA SER A 41 6.21 -17.00 -14.80
C SER A 41 6.42 -15.48 -14.88
N LEU A 42 6.76 -14.84 -13.76
CA LEU A 42 6.84 -13.38 -13.58
C LEU A 42 5.51 -12.67 -13.89
N MET A 43 4.40 -13.40 -13.84
CA MET A 43 3.08 -12.86 -14.08
C MET A 43 2.55 -12.13 -12.84
N PRO A 44 2.07 -10.88 -12.97
CA PRO A 44 1.29 -10.25 -11.91
C PRO A 44 -0.02 -11.00 -11.69
N VAL A 45 -0.27 -11.46 -10.47
CA VAL A 45 -1.45 -12.27 -10.11
C VAL A 45 -2.42 -11.56 -9.15
N ALA A 46 -1.97 -10.50 -8.48
CA ALA A 46 -2.84 -9.67 -7.65
C ALA A 46 -2.34 -8.23 -7.55
N PHE A 47 -3.29 -7.30 -7.45
CA PHE A 47 -3.06 -5.88 -7.18
C PHE A 47 -4.02 -5.42 -6.08
N LEU A 48 -3.48 -4.86 -5.00
CA LEU A 48 -4.25 -4.26 -3.92
C LEU A 48 -3.89 -2.78 -3.78
N LEU A 49 -4.89 -1.91 -3.97
CA LEU A 49 -4.74 -0.47 -3.79
C LEU A 49 -5.23 -0.07 -2.40
N HIS A 50 -4.31 0.43 -1.60
CA HIS A 50 -4.53 0.80 -0.22
C HIS A 50 -4.79 2.29 -0.12
N GLN A 51 -5.98 2.65 0.34
CA GLN A 51 -6.28 4.04 0.67
C GLN A 51 -5.50 4.41 1.95
N ARG A 52 -4.79 5.54 1.91
CA ARG A 52 -3.75 5.95 2.89
C ARG A 52 -2.44 5.21 2.71
N SER A 53 -1.52 5.49 3.63
CA SER A 53 -0.25 4.80 3.78
C SER A 53 -0.25 4.01 5.09
N PRO A 54 -0.97 2.88 5.17
CA PRO A 54 -0.87 1.99 6.32
C PRO A 54 0.57 1.45 6.46
N GLY A 55 0.91 1.03 7.68
CA GLY A 55 2.19 0.37 7.96
C GLY A 55 2.27 -0.98 7.27
N ASP A 56 3.50 -1.44 7.01
CA ASP A 56 3.73 -2.57 6.11
C ASP A 56 3.21 -3.90 6.68
N ALA A 57 3.17 -4.05 8.01
CA ALA A 57 2.52 -5.20 8.65
C ALA A 57 1.05 -5.37 8.25
N LYS A 58 0.31 -4.26 8.17
CA LYS A 58 -1.10 -4.29 7.76
C LYS A 58 -1.25 -4.62 6.27
N LEU A 59 -0.37 -4.08 5.43
CA LEU A 59 -0.34 -4.41 3.99
C LEU A 59 -0.08 -5.90 3.76
N TYR A 60 0.80 -6.47 4.58
CA TYR A 60 1.16 -7.89 4.53
C TYR A 60 -0.03 -8.78 4.91
N GLU A 61 -0.74 -8.48 6.00
CA GLU A 61 -1.94 -9.22 6.38
C GLU A 61 -3.02 -9.17 5.28
N GLU A 62 -3.32 -7.97 4.77
CA GLU A 62 -4.36 -7.77 3.75
C GLU A 62 -4.06 -8.52 2.44
N ILE A 63 -2.79 -8.56 2.00
CA ILE A 63 -2.45 -9.31 0.78
C ILE A 63 -2.48 -10.83 1.00
N LEU A 64 -2.07 -11.33 2.17
CA LEU A 64 -2.17 -12.77 2.48
C LEU A 64 -3.62 -13.24 2.49
N GLU A 65 -4.51 -12.48 3.11
CA GLU A 65 -5.94 -12.76 3.12
C GLU A 65 -6.51 -12.81 1.69
N GLU A 66 -6.11 -11.86 0.83
CA GLU A 66 -6.56 -11.85 -0.55
C GLU A 66 -6.03 -13.03 -1.36
N LEU A 67 -4.74 -13.36 -1.21
CA LEU A 67 -4.13 -14.48 -1.92
C LEU A 67 -4.79 -15.81 -1.52
N LYS A 68 -5.10 -15.98 -0.23
CA LYS A 68 -5.85 -17.14 0.28
C LYS A 68 -7.28 -17.16 -0.28
N ARG A 69 -7.99 -16.03 -0.22
CA ARG A 69 -9.37 -15.90 -0.72
C ARG A 69 -9.48 -16.24 -2.21
N ARG A 70 -8.50 -15.82 -3.01
CA ARG A 70 -8.43 -16.09 -4.46
C ARG A 70 -7.82 -17.45 -4.80
N ARG A 71 -7.33 -18.22 -3.81
CA ARG A 71 -6.61 -19.49 -3.98
C ARG A 71 -5.36 -19.37 -4.87
N ILE A 72 -4.71 -18.20 -4.82
CA ILE A 72 -3.44 -17.92 -5.50
C ILE A 72 -2.29 -18.51 -4.70
N ALA A 73 -2.20 -18.15 -3.41
CA ALA A 73 -1.25 -18.77 -2.49
C ALA A 73 -1.87 -20.01 -1.84
N ARG A 74 -1.05 -21.04 -1.63
CA ARG A 74 -1.38 -22.33 -1.04
C ARG A 74 -0.41 -22.69 0.06
N ASP A 75 -0.80 -23.65 0.89
CA ASP A 75 0.06 -24.19 1.94
C ASP A 75 1.36 -24.73 1.32
N GLY A 76 2.50 -24.25 1.82
CA GLY A 76 3.83 -24.59 1.31
C GLY A 76 4.44 -23.55 0.37
N ASP A 77 3.67 -22.57 -0.13
CA ASP A 77 4.21 -21.49 -0.94
C ASP A 77 5.12 -20.58 -0.11
N THR A 78 6.18 -20.07 -0.74
CA THR A 78 7.09 -19.08 -0.14
C THR A 78 6.74 -17.69 -0.66
N ILE A 79 6.48 -16.76 0.25
CA ILE A 79 6.20 -15.36 -0.07
C ILE A 79 7.42 -14.53 0.30
N ILE A 80 7.91 -13.75 -0.67
CA ILE A 80 9.05 -12.86 -0.51
C ILE A 80 8.54 -11.43 -0.71
N SER A 81 8.80 -10.56 0.26
CA SER A 81 8.46 -9.14 0.21
C SER A 81 9.72 -8.30 -0.05
N ASP A 82 9.54 -7.05 -0.47
CA ASP A 82 10.62 -6.08 -0.51
C ASP A 82 11.15 -5.79 0.91
N LYS A 83 12.34 -5.18 0.97
CA LYS A 83 13.12 -5.00 2.20
C LYS A 83 12.99 -3.59 2.76
#